data_AF-A0A9P0E2A4-F1
#
_entry.id   AF-A0A9P0E2A4-F1
#
_cell.length_a   1.000
_cell.length_b   1.000
_cell.length_c   1.000
_cell.angle_alpha   90.00
_cell.angle_beta   90.00
_cell.angle_gamma   90.00
#
_symmetry.space_group_name_H-M   'P 1'
#
loop_
_entity.id
_entity.type
_entity.pdbx_description
1 polymer ?
#
loop_
_entity_poly.entity_id
_entity_poly.type
_entity_poly.pdbx_seq_one_letter_code
_entity_poly.pdbx_strand_id
1 'polypeptide(L)'
;MRAKPQLIEEEFKKFCKTTANSNNSAKLKENKFCYYLGGLEESATSILRDLSKPLSYSLPIDKLCERLATKVGGICALRYERTIDLKTVDLKKLKVRDLKKILSDWEEDCDGCIEKTDFIKRIESLKPKYLKDEL
;
A
#
# COMPACT_ATOMS: atom_id res chain seq x y z
N MET A 1 21.08 20.62 1.30
CA MET A 1 20.23 21.13 2.41
C MET A 1 19.74 19.92 3.18
N ARG A 2 20.12 19.74 4.45
CA ARG A 2 19.65 18.60 5.27
C ARG A 2 18.23 18.88 5.73
N ALA A 3 17.30 17.98 5.47
CA ALA A 3 15.92 18.13 5.92
C ALA A 3 15.87 18.07 7.47
N LYS A 4 14.96 18.80 8.12
CA LYS A 4 14.81 18.69 9.58
C LYS A 4 14.08 17.37 9.87
N PRO A 5 14.57 16.51 10.78
CA PRO A 5 13.91 15.25 11.11
C PRO A 5 12.44 15.42 11.48
N GLN A 6 12.10 16.48 12.24
CA GLN A 6 10.73 16.79 12.64
C GLN A 6 9.76 16.96 11.45
N LEU A 7 10.20 17.61 10.36
CA LEU A 7 9.37 17.78 9.17
C LEU A 7 9.12 16.43 8.46
N ILE A 8 10.11 15.54 8.48
CA ILE A 8 9.97 14.18 7.93
C ILE A 8 8.98 13.38 8.78
N GLU A 9 9.05 13.49 10.11
CA GLU A 9 8.12 12.83 11.03
C GLU A 9 6.68 13.30 10.83
N GLU A 10 6.47 14.62 10.69
CA GLU A 10 5.17 15.21 10.42
C GLU A 10 4.59 14.73 9.09
N GLU A 11 5.39 14.76 8.02
CA GLU A 11 4.94 14.33 6.70
C GLU A 11 4.66 12.82 6.65
N PHE A 12 5.49 12.02 7.32
CA PHE A 12 5.26 10.59 7.45
C PHE A 12 3.94 10.28 8.19
N LYS A 13 3.65 11.02 9.27
CA LYS A 13 2.37 10.87 9.99
C LYS A 13 1.17 11.27 9.13
N LYS A 14 1.29 12.33 8.30
CA LYS A 14 0.22 12.69 7.35
C LYS A 14 -0.02 11.57 6.34
N PHE A 15 1.04 10.99 5.78
CA PHE A 15 0.93 9.83 4.90
C PHE A 15 0.23 8.66 5.62
N CYS A 16 0.63 8.33 6.84
CA CYS A 16 0.00 7.23 7.58
C CYS A 16 -1.49 7.44 7.89
N LYS A 17 -1.98 8.68 7.91
CA LYS A 17 -3.42 8.96 8.03
C LYS A 17 -4.21 8.60 6.77
N THR A 18 -3.59 8.67 5.59
CA THR A 18 -4.27 8.31 4.32
C THR A 18 -4.36 6.80 4.12
N THR A 19 -3.55 6.02 4.85
CA THR A 19 -3.59 4.56 4.81
C THR A 19 -4.66 3.97 5.74
N ALA A 20 -5.20 4.78 6.66
CA ALA A 20 -6.26 4.36 7.57
C ALA A 20 -7.60 4.17 6.82
N ASN A 21 -8.41 3.20 7.26
CA ASN A 21 -9.76 2.93 6.76
C ASN A 21 -9.89 2.51 5.28
N SER A 22 -8.79 2.18 4.60
CA SER A 22 -8.89 1.62 3.25
C SER A 22 -9.26 0.13 3.29
N ASN A 23 -10.02 -0.34 2.30
CA ASN A 23 -10.25 -1.76 2.03
C ASN A 23 -9.21 -2.35 1.05
N ASN A 24 -8.35 -1.50 0.48
CA ASN A 24 -7.30 -1.88 -0.46
C ASN A 24 -6.20 -2.70 0.25
N SER A 25 -5.83 -3.83 -0.35
CA SER A 25 -4.87 -4.77 0.23
C SER A 25 -3.47 -4.18 0.41
N ALA A 26 -3.03 -3.31 -0.51
CA ALA A 26 -1.76 -2.59 -0.44
C ALA A 26 -1.77 -1.50 0.64
N LYS A 27 -2.83 -0.67 0.70
CA LYS A 27 -2.98 0.35 1.76
C LYS A 27 -3.06 -0.27 3.15
N LEU A 28 -3.64 -1.47 3.29
CA LEU A 28 -3.60 -2.24 4.54
C LEU A 28 -2.16 -2.62 4.96
N LYS A 29 -1.28 -2.96 4.00
CA LYS A 29 0.14 -3.26 4.28
C LYS A 29 0.90 -1.99 4.65
N GLU A 30 0.61 -0.88 3.97
CA GLU A 30 1.17 0.43 4.29
C GLU A 30 0.72 0.90 5.68
N ASN A 31 -0.54 0.68 6.05
CA ASN A 31 -1.02 0.97 7.40
C ASN A 31 -0.29 0.12 8.46
N LYS A 32 -0.02 -1.15 8.19
CA LYS A 32 0.81 -2.00 9.07
C LYS A 32 2.26 -1.50 9.14
N PHE A 33 2.82 -1.04 8.03
CA PHE A 33 4.15 -0.42 8.01
C PHE A 33 4.20 0.86 8.85
N CYS A 34 3.18 1.71 8.72
CA CYS A 34 2.98 2.91 9.54
C CYS A 34 2.88 2.58 11.03
N TYR A 35 2.14 1.53 11.38
CA TYR A 35 2.05 1.04 12.77
C TYR A 35 3.43 0.65 13.31
N TYR A 36 4.18 -0.15 12.54
CA TYR A 36 5.51 -0.63 12.92
C TYR A 36 6.55 0.50 13.08
N LEU A 37 6.42 1.59 12.34
CA LEU A 37 7.34 2.72 12.40
C LEU A 37 6.91 3.86 13.32
N GLY A 38 5.80 3.73 14.06
CA GLY A 38 5.38 4.79 14.96
C GLY A 38 4.64 5.95 14.27
N GLY A 39 4.06 5.70 13.10
CA GLY A 39 3.38 6.70 12.27
C GLY A 39 1.90 6.94 12.63
N LEU A 40 1.28 6.04 13.40
CA LEU A 40 -0.12 6.18 13.86
C LEU A 40 -0.17 6.67 15.32
N GLU A 41 -1.31 7.20 15.74
CA GLU A 41 -1.51 7.75 17.09
C GLU A 41 -1.39 6.68 18.18
N GLU A 42 -1.81 5.44 17.87
CA GLU A 42 -1.71 4.26 18.72
C GLU A 42 -0.34 3.57 18.70
N SER A 43 0.62 4.06 17.90
CA SER A 43 1.91 3.40 17.69
C SER A 43 3.01 3.87 18.65
N ALA A 44 4.02 3.02 18.87
CA ALA A 44 5.19 3.40 19.65
C ALA A 44 6.03 4.47 18.91
N THR A 45 5.95 5.71 19.37
CA THR A 45 6.57 6.88 18.73
C THR A 45 8.11 6.87 18.74
N SER A 46 8.74 5.97 19.50
CA SER A 46 10.20 5.88 19.63
C SER A 46 10.91 5.44 18.35
N ILE A 47 10.25 4.63 17.51
CA ILE A 47 10.83 4.05 16.28
C ILE A 47 10.88 5.08 15.14
N LEU A 48 9.99 6.08 15.16
CA LEU A 48 9.88 7.07 14.09
C LEU A 48 11.18 7.89 13.90
N ARG A 49 11.94 8.10 14.97
CA ARG A 49 13.24 8.78 14.93
C ARG A 49 14.32 7.98 14.19
N ASP A 50 14.20 6.65 14.18
CA ASP A 50 15.10 5.76 13.45
C ASP A 50 14.83 5.77 11.94
N LEU A 51 13.67 6.28 11.52
CA LEU A 51 13.36 6.59 10.13
C LEU A 51 13.79 8.03 9.76
N SER A 52 13.36 9.03 10.56
CA SER A 52 13.50 10.45 10.22
C SER A 52 14.95 10.94 10.21
N LYS A 53 15.77 10.49 11.16
CA LYS A 53 17.18 10.90 11.26
C LYS A 53 17.99 10.40 10.05
N PRO A 54 17.97 9.12 9.67
CA PRO A 54 18.65 8.67 8.46
C PRO A 54 18.24 9.36 7.17
N LEU A 55 16.94 9.62 7.01
CA LEU A 55 16.45 10.34 5.84
C LEU A 55 16.94 11.79 5.81
N SER A 56 17.08 12.46 6.97
CA SER A 56 17.53 13.85 7.06
C SER A 56 18.93 14.10 6.49
N TYR A 57 19.81 13.09 6.51
CA TYR A 57 21.15 13.13 5.92
C TYR A 57 21.26 12.28 4.65
N SER A 58 20.13 11.91 4.05
CA SER A 58 20.06 11.21 2.76
C SER A 58 20.73 9.84 2.77
N LEU A 59 20.57 9.06 3.86
CA LEU A 59 20.94 7.64 3.84
C LEU A 59 20.16 6.94 2.69
N PRO A 60 20.83 6.12 1.85
CA PRO A 60 20.15 5.33 0.83
C PRO A 60 19.05 4.46 1.43
N ILE A 61 17.92 4.35 0.72
CA ILE A 61 16.72 3.67 1.19
C ILE A 61 17.00 2.20 1.50
N ASP A 62 17.80 1.51 0.70
CA ASP A 62 18.16 0.10 0.96
C ASP A 62 18.86 -0.07 2.31
N LYS A 63 19.78 0.84 2.64
CA LYS A 63 20.49 0.85 3.92
C LYS A 63 19.61 1.25 5.09
N LEU A 64 18.62 2.12 4.85
CA LEU A 64 17.61 2.45 5.84
C LEU A 64 16.74 1.23 6.16
N CYS A 65 16.25 0.54 5.14
CA CYS A 65 15.45 -0.68 5.29
C CYS A 65 16.23 -1.79 6.02
N GLU A 66 17.50 -2.01 5.70
CA GLU A 66 18.38 -2.93 6.45
C GLU A 66 18.45 -2.57 7.94
N ARG A 67 18.61 -1.29 8.27
CA ARG A 67 18.65 -0.84 9.68
C ARG A 67 17.31 -1.03 10.37
N LEU A 68 16.21 -0.67 9.72
CA LEU A 68 14.86 -0.85 10.27
C LEU A 68 14.54 -2.33 10.50
N ALA A 69 15.00 -3.23 9.62
CA ALA A 69 14.85 -4.67 9.76
C ALA A 69 15.44 -5.22 11.06
N THR A 70 16.57 -4.66 11.50
CA THR A 70 17.23 -5.08 12.76
C THR A 70 16.50 -4.60 14.01
N LYS A 71 15.78 -3.48 13.92
CA LYS A 71 15.10 -2.84 15.06
C LYS A 71 13.63 -3.23 15.19
N VAL A 72 12.98 -3.48 14.06
CA VAL A 72 11.54 -3.68 13.97
C VAL A 72 11.28 -5.09 13.46
N GLY A 73 11.12 -6.02 14.40
CA GLY A 73 10.82 -7.41 14.08
C GLY A 73 9.55 -7.52 13.23
N GLY A 74 9.63 -8.27 12.12
CA GLY A 74 8.49 -8.52 11.24
C GLY A 74 8.22 -7.45 10.18
N ILE A 75 8.94 -6.30 10.16
CA ILE A 75 8.76 -5.29 9.10
C ILE A 75 9.08 -5.86 7.72
N CYS A 76 10.10 -6.73 7.61
CA CYS A 76 10.46 -7.41 6.36
C CYS A 76 9.52 -8.55 5.96
N ALA A 77 8.59 -8.94 6.82
CA ALA A 77 7.55 -9.90 6.47
C ALA A 77 6.39 -9.24 5.71
N LEU A 78 6.32 -7.90 5.71
CA LEU A 78 5.37 -7.15 4.90
C LEU A 78 5.74 -7.32 3.42
N ARG A 79 4.86 -8.01 2.70
CA ARG A 79 4.92 -8.15 1.25
C ARG A 79 3.58 -7.73 0.67
N TYR A 80 3.63 -6.95 -0.39
CA TYR A 80 2.47 -6.72 -1.24
C TYR A 80 2.06 -8.05 -1.86
N GLU A 81 0.75 -8.23 -2.02
CA GLU A 81 0.25 -9.38 -2.75
C GLU A 81 0.59 -9.19 -4.23
N ARG A 82 0.87 -10.29 -4.94
CA ARG A 82 1.15 -10.20 -6.38
C ARG A 82 -0.08 -9.59 -7.05
N THR A 83 0.14 -8.48 -7.75
CA THR A 83 -0.87 -7.89 -8.60
C THR A 83 -1.17 -8.86 -9.73
N ILE A 84 -2.46 -8.99 -10.07
CA ILE A 84 -2.87 -9.78 -11.23
C ILE A 84 -2.55 -8.92 -12.45
N ASP A 85 -1.74 -9.43 -13.36
CA ASP A 85 -1.48 -8.73 -14.62
C ASP A 85 -2.71 -8.82 -15.52
N LEU A 86 -3.53 -7.77 -15.46
CA LEU A 86 -4.77 -7.69 -16.22
C LEU A 86 -4.55 -7.57 -17.74
N LYS A 87 -3.32 -7.33 -18.20
CA LYS A 87 -2.99 -7.33 -19.64
C LYS A 87 -2.94 -8.75 -20.19
N THR A 88 -2.49 -9.72 -19.38
CA THR A 88 -2.25 -11.11 -19.81
C THR A 88 -3.23 -12.13 -19.21
N VAL A 89 -3.91 -11.79 -18.12
CA VAL A 89 -4.85 -12.70 -17.45
C VAL A 89 -6.19 -12.81 -18.17
N ASP A 90 -6.72 -14.02 -18.25
CA ASP A 90 -8.10 -14.28 -18.65
C ASP A 90 -9.03 -14.15 -17.44
N LEU A 91 -9.82 -13.08 -17.40
CA LEU A 91 -10.78 -12.79 -16.32
C LEU A 91 -11.81 -13.91 -16.13
N LYS A 92 -12.09 -14.72 -17.18
CA LYS A 92 -13.02 -15.85 -17.08
C LYS A 92 -12.44 -17.00 -16.26
N LYS A 93 -11.13 -17.12 -16.15
CA LYS A 93 -10.43 -18.17 -15.36
C LYS A 93 -10.31 -17.81 -13.87
N LEU A 94 -10.46 -16.54 -13.52
CA LEU A 94 -10.39 -16.06 -12.14
C LEU A 94 -11.63 -16.46 -11.33
N LYS A 95 -11.48 -16.63 -10.01
CA LYS A 95 -12.64 -16.84 -9.14
C LYS A 95 -13.30 -15.49 -8.82
N VAL A 96 -14.58 -15.51 -8.43
CA VAL A 96 -15.29 -14.28 -8.02
C VAL A 96 -14.56 -13.54 -6.91
N ARG A 97 -13.87 -14.25 -6.00
CA ARG A 97 -13.01 -13.64 -4.97
C ARG A 97 -11.90 -12.79 -5.58
N ASP A 98 -11.23 -13.28 -6.63
CA ASP A 98 -10.12 -12.58 -7.28
C ASP A 98 -10.63 -11.37 -8.07
N LEU A 99 -11.81 -11.51 -8.71
CA LEU A 99 -12.47 -10.39 -9.40
C LEU A 99 -12.87 -9.28 -8.42
N LYS A 100 -13.45 -9.63 -7.26
CA LYS A 100 -13.75 -8.67 -6.19
C LYS A 100 -12.49 -7.99 -5.67
N LYS A 101 -11.39 -8.74 -5.56
CA LYS A 101 -10.11 -8.18 -5.12
C LYS A 101 -9.59 -7.13 -6.12
N ILE A 102 -9.67 -7.39 -7.43
CA ILE A 102 -9.26 -6.41 -8.46
C ILE A 102 -10.02 -5.09 -8.30
N LEU A 103 -11.35 -5.16 -8.11
CA LEU A 103 -12.18 -3.96 -7.90
C LEU A 103 -11.79 -3.22 -6.61
N SER A 104 -11.59 -3.96 -5.50
CA SER A 104 -11.15 -3.38 -4.24
C SER A 104 -9.74 -2.76 -4.32
N ASP A 105 -8.82 -3.35 -5.08
CA ASP A 105 -7.49 -2.80 -5.30
C ASP A 105 -7.55 -1.49 -6.13
N TRP A 106 -8.61 -1.27 -6.92
CA TRP A 106 -8.90 -0.03 -7.63
C TRP A 106 -9.74 0.98 -6.84
N GLU A 107 -10.10 0.64 -5.59
CA GLU A 107 -11.04 1.39 -4.75
C GLU A 107 -12.39 1.63 -5.47
N GLU A 108 -12.80 0.66 -6.28
CA GLU A 108 -14.05 0.65 -7.02
C GLU A 108 -14.96 -0.44 -6.46
N ASP A 109 -16.20 -0.09 -6.17
CA ASP A 109 -17.22 -1.06 -5.78
C ASP A 109 -18.09 -1.46 -6.98
N CYS A 110 -18.81 -2.58 -6.83
CA CYS A 110 -19.85 -2.96 -7.78
C CYS A 110 -21.17 -3.22 -7.05
N ASP A 111 -21.96 -2.16 -6.88
CA ASP A 111 -23.33 -2.23 -6.39
C ASP A 111 -24.20 -2.92 -7.45
N GLY A 112 -24.60 -4.17 -7.18
CA GLY A 112 -25.46 -4.96 -8.06
C GLY A 112 -24.77 -6.08 -8.85
N CYS A 113 -23.46 -6.29 -8.69
CA CYS A 113 -22.81 -7.48 -9.24
C CYS A 113 -23.24 -8.74 -8.47
N ILE A 114 -24.13 -9.55 -9.05
CA ILE A 114 -24.60 -10.82 -8.45
C ILE A 114 -23.87 -11.99 -9.12
N GLU A 115 -23.72 -11.95 -10.44
CA GLU A 115 -23.09 -13.01 -11.21
C GLU A 115 -21.63 -12.71 -11.53
N LYS A 116 -20.85 -13.77 -11.78
CA LYS A 116 -19.43 -13.65 -12.18
C LYS A 116 -19.24 -12.77 -13.41
N THR A 117 -20.17 -12.86 -14.35
CA THR A 117 -20.22 -12.08 -15.60
C THR A 117 -20.34 -10.58 -15.33
N ASP A 118 -21.07 -10.17 -14.30
CA ASP A 118 -21.22 -8.75 -13.92
C ASP A 118 -19.90 -8.16 -13.43
N PHE A 119 -19.19 -8.90 -12.57
CA PHE A 119 -17.86 -8.50 -12.10
C PHE A 119 -16.86 -8.36 -13.26
N ILE A 120 -16.89 -9.29 -14.23
CA ILE A 120 -16.01 -9.22 -15.41
C ILE A 120 -16.32 -7.96 -16.24
N LYS A 121 -17.61 -7.69 -16.51
CA LYS A 121 -18.01 -6.49 -17.27
C LYS A 121 -17.58 -5.20 -16.59
N ARG A 122 -17.76 -5.10 -15.26
CA ARG A 122 -17.31 -3.93 -14.49
C ARG A 122 -15.80 -3.75 -14.61
N ILE A 123 -15.02 -4.82 -14.42
CA ILE A 123 -13.57 -4.77 -14.54
C ILE A 123 -13.15 -4.35 -15.95
N GLU A 124 -13.76 -4.89 -17.00
CA GLU A 124 -13.42 -4.50 -18.38
C GLU A 124 -13.76 -3.05 -18.69
N SER A 125 -14.86 -2.52 -18.13
CA SER A 125 -15.21 -1.10 -18.28
C SER A 125 -14.20 -0.16 -17.61
N LEU A 126 -13.61 -0.60 -16.49
CA LEU A 126 -12.63 0.16 -15.71
C LEU A 126 -11.19 -0.06 -16.20
N LYS A 127 -10.91 -1.20 -16.84
CA LYS A 127 -9.60 -1.58 -17.38
C LYS A 127 -8.91 -0.44 -18.16
N PRO A 128 -9.56 0.29 -19.10
CA PRO A 128 -8.92 1.40 -19.80
C PRO A 128 -8.61 2.62 -18.92
N LYS A 129 -9.28 2.81 -17.77
CA LYS A 129 -8.97 3.90 -16.82
C LYS A 129 -7.66 3.62 -16.08
N TYR A 130 -7.45 2.37 -15.65
CA TYR A 130 -6.32 1.99 -14.79
C TYR A 130 -5.09 1.46 -15.55
N LEU A 131 -5.25 0.99 -16.80
CA LEU A 131 -4.14 0.50 -17.62
C LEU A 131 -3.59 1.52 -18.62
N LYS A 132 -4.21 2.71 -18.75
CA LYS A 132 -3.70 3.79 -19.61
C LYS A 132 -2.67 4.70 -18.92
N ASP A 133 -2.54 4.63 -17.60
CA ASP A 133 -1.67 5.49 -16.79
C ASP A 133 -0.20 5.00 -16.71
N GLU A 134 0.20 4.03 -17.54
CA GLU A 134 1.60 3.54 -17.64
C GLU A 134 2.28 3.94 -18.97
N LEU A 135 2.09 5.17 -19.45
CA LEU A 135 2.86 5.72 -20.58
C LEU A 135 3.58 7.02 -20.22
#